data_AF-A0A0H4WU56-F1
#
_entry.id   AF-A0A0H4WU56-F1
#
_cell.length_a   1.000
_cell.length_b   1.000
_cell.length_c   1.000
_cell.angle_alpha   90.00
_cell.angle_beta   90.00
_cell.angle_gamma   90.00
#
_symmetry.space_group_name_H-M   'P 1'
#
loop_
_entity.id
_entity.type
_entity.pdbx_description
1 polymer ?
#
loop_
_entity_poly.entity_id
_entity_poly.type
_entity_poly.pdbx_seq_one_letter_code
_entity_poly.pdbx_strand_id
1 'polypeptide(L)'
;MRRPSWMLSTWALLGPLAAGCGASHSHVTWSEDPVPEQQQMSFSSRPPPPPPAPSPTEDPKGFAARYANPSVCEAAARRLQGASRDEAWDGLKACIEHTPFTQLNALLGRAWAQDLSVRPEGAKLIARVVAQRGGSVPGELRYLQEKQIPIFSLASAMDRPDTYKGRYVLLRAQVADQRSEGERPTVWLVEHALSSVQTEEAVGYGERTDSATSYSGDLSGQTLLTGPGQLGGTVNSAQRSSRTTTRRFVENISDETGREALGRLARPDPFLETRRDYVILARFDGIRLTSGGSETDDEAPRIPVLTIVSYHAPQPLVVY
;
A
#
# COMPACT_ATOMS: atom_id res chain seq x y z
N MET A 1 4.84 -25.74 -37.69
CA MET A 1 4.71 -24.59 -38.63
C MET A 1 5.48 -23.40 -38.07
N ARG A 2 6.45 -22.92 -38.85
CA ARG A 2 7.24 -21.66 -38.83
C ARG A 2 7.57 -20.93 -37.51
N ARG A 3 8.88 -20.92 -37.19
CA ARG A 3 9.59 -19.96 -36.31
C ARG A 3 9.99 -18.69 -37.11
N PRO A 4 10.16 -17.51 -36.49
CA PRO A 4 10.83 -16.38 -37.14
C PRO A 4 12.33 -16.37 -36.85
N SER A 5 13.10 -16.11 -37.91
CA SER A 5 14.55 -16.02 -38.00
C SER A 5 15.07 -14.63 -37.68
N TRP A 6 16.18 -14.55 -36.95
CA TRP A 6 17.01 -13.35 -36.80
C TRP A 6 17.80 -13.07 -38.09
N MET A 7 17.93 -11.79 -38.47
CA MET A 7 18.95 -11.34 -39.42
C MET A 7 19.70 -10.14 -38.87
N LEU A 8 21.02 -10.32 -38.78
CA LEU A 8 22.05 -9.29 -38.61
C LEU A 8 22.30 -8.63 -39.98
N SER A 9 22.53 -7.31 -39.99
CA SER A 9 23.08 -6.60 -41.15
C SER A 9 24.26 -5.72 -40.71
N THR A 10 25.45 -6.21 -40.99
CA THR A 10 26.75 -5.52 -41.04
C THR A 10 26.85 -4.67 -42.29
N TRP A 11 27.19 -3.39 -42.17
CA TRP A 11 27.90 -2.62 -43.20
C TRP A 11 28.97 -1.74 -42.54
N ALA A 12 30.22 -2.04 -42.87
CA ALA A 12 31.40 -1.21 -42.63
C ALA A 12 31.52 -0.18 -43.78
N LEU A 13 32.18 0.95 -43.55
CA LEU A 13 33.10 1.58 -44.51
C LEU A 13 33.99 2.63 -43.82
N LEU A 14 35.28 2.51 -44.13
CA LEU A 14 36.43 3.33 -43.71
C LEU A 14 36.54 4.64 -44.50
N GLY A 15 37.23 5.62 -43.92
CA GLY A 15 37.82 6.78 -44.63
C GLY A 15 38.97 7.40 -43.81
N PRO A 16 40.19 7.60 -44.36
CA PRO A 16 41.41 7.84 -43.58
C PRO A 16 41.84 9.31 -43.45
N LEU A 17 42.75 9.53 -42.49
CA LEU A 17 43.49 10.75 -42.18
C LEU A 17 44.47 11.16 -43.29
N ALA A 18 44.57 12.47 -43.56
CA ALA A 18 45.72 13.06 -44.24
C ALA A 18 46.21 14.28 -43.45
N ALA A 19 47.44 14.19 -42.95
CA ALA A 19 48.22 15.30 -42.41
C ALA A 19 49.19 15.78 -43.52
N GLY A 20 49.30 17.09 -43.70
CA GLY A 20 50.26 17.71 -44.60
C GLY A 20 50.81 18.99 -43.98
N CYS A 21 52.11 19.00 -43.68
CA CYS A 21 52.88 20.17 -43.28
C CYS A 21 53.35 20.93 -44.53
N GLY A 22 53.26 22.25 -44.51
CA GLY A 22 53.88 23.12 -45.51
C GLY A 22 54.06 24.52 -44.94
N ALA A 23 55.29 24.83 -44.54
CA ALA A 23 55.73 26.18 -44.18
C ALA A 23 56.23 26.90 -45.44
N SER A 24 55.98 28.21 -45.55
CA SER A 24 57.04 29.24 -45.65
C SER A 24 56.57 30.62 -46.15
N HIS A 25 56.98 31.64 -45.37
CA HIS A 25 57.41 33.01 -45.69
C HIS A 25 56.43 34.08 -46.22
N SER A 26 55.93 34.85 -45.24
CA SER A 26 55.97 36.32 -45.11
C SER A 26 56.24 37.20 -46.33
N HIS A 27 55.26 38.06 -46.64
CA HIS A 27 55.49 39.45 -46.99
C HIS A 27 54.65 40.35 -46.09
N VAL A 28 55.34 41.27 -45.40
CA VAL A 28 54.75 42.33 -44.59
C VAL A 28 54.40 43.47 -45.53
N THR A 29 53.11 43.79 -45.64
CA THR A 29 52.64 45.09 -46.15
C THR A 29 51.91 45.77 -45.00
N TRP A 30 52.52 46.84 -44.49
CA TRP A 30 51.87 47.76 -43.55
C TRP A 30 50.74 48.46 -44.31
N SER A 31 49.50 48.14 -43.94
CA SER A 31 48.32 48.90 -44.32
C SER A 31 47.65 49.34 -43.02
N GLU A 32 47.56 50.64 -42.85
CA GLU A 32 46.95 51.32 -41.70
C GLU A 32 45.56 50.75 -41.38
N ASP A 33 45.36 50.42 -40.11
CA ASP A 33 44.09 49.95 -39.54
C ASP A 33 42.97 51.00 -39.73
N PRO A 34 41.83 50.66 -40.35
CA PRO A 34 40.56 51.16 -39.87
C PRO A 34 40.13 50.33 -38.67
N VAL A 35 40.02 51.00 -37.52
CA VAL A 35 39.46 50.53 -36.25
C VAL A 35 38.35 49.49 -36.46
N PRO A 36 38.50 48.24 -35.98
CA PRO A 36 37.39 47.29 -35.96
C PRO A 36 36.34 47.82 -34.99
N GLU A 37 35.17 48.08 -35.52
CA GLU A 37 33.91 48.20 -34.80
C GLU A 37 33.88 47.15 -33.69
N GLN A 38 33.77 47.61 -32.44
CA GLN A 38 33.71 46.73 -31.27
C GLN A 38 32.58 45.74 -31.50
N GLN A 39 32.93 44.50 -31.86
CA GLN A 39 32.04 43.37 -31.71
C GLN A 39 31.72 43.30 -30.22
N GLN A 40 30.54 43.82 -29.87
CA GLN A 40 29.88 43.51 -28.62
C GLN A 40 29.92 41.98 -28.52
N MET A 41 30.84 41.49 -27.70
CA MET A 41 30.73 40.15 -27.17
C MET A 41 29.39 40.12 -26.47
N SER A 42 28.41 39.55 -27.14
CA SER A 42 27.14 39.19 -26.53
C SER A 42 27.51 38.17 -25.47
N PHE A 43 27.63 38.66 -24.23
CA PHE A 43 27.51 37.82 -23.06
C PHE A 43 26.14 37.19 -23.20
N SER A 44 26.10 35.95 -23.71
CA SER A 44 24.93 35.10 -23.60
C SER A 44 24.73 34.95 -22.11
N SER A 45 23.81 35.76 -21.58
CA SER A 45 23.42 35.69 -20.19
C SER A 45 23.01 34.25 -19.94
N ARG A 46 23.66 33.62 -18.95
CA ARG A 46 23.19 32.35 -18.41
C ARG A 46 21.69 32.51 -18.22
N PRO A 47 20.84 31.65 -18.82
CA PRO A 47 19.41 31.76 -18.64
C PRO A 47 19.13 31.86 -17.14
N PRO A 48 18.21 32.74 -16.71
CA PRO A 48 17.93 32.93 -15.30
C PRO A 48 17.73 31.56 -14.67
N PRO A 49 18.31 31.29 -13.48
CA PRO A 49 18.09 30.02 -12.82
C PRO A 49 16.58 29.76 -12.81
N PRO A 50 16.14 28.53 -13.14
CA PRO A 50 14.73 28.20 -13.10
C PRO A 50 14.17 28.65 -11.75
N PRO A 51 12.95 29.21 -11.72
CA PRO A 51 12.38 29.71 -10.48
C PRO A 51 12.56 28.66 -9.38
N PRO A 52 12.92 29.08 -8.15
CA PRO A 52 13.11 28.14 -7.06
C PRO A 52 11.89 27.23 -7.00
N ALA A 53 12.16 25.93 -6.94
CA ALA A 53 11.15 24.90 -6.79
C ALA A 53 10.11 25.37 -5.76
N PRO A 54 8.80 25.45 -6.10
CA PRO A 54 7.80 25.96 -5.17
C PRO A 54 7.94 25.26 -3.82
N SER A 55 7.99 26.03 -2.75
CA SER A 55 8.10 25.46 -1.42
C SER A 55 6.82 24.66 -1.13
N PRO A 56 6.92 23.51 -0.43
CA PRO A 56 5.73 22.74 -0.09
C PRO A 56 4.77 23.50 0.82
N THR A 57 5.27 24.49 1.56
CA THR A 57 4.48 25.36 2.43
C THR A 57 3.67 26.38 1.61
N GLU A 58 4.22 26.94 0.53
CA GLU A 58 3.51 27.89 -0.34
C GLU A 58 2.60 27.21 -1.36
N ASP A 59 3.07 26.11 -1.99
CA ASP A 59 2.33 25.35 -3.00
C ASP A 59 2.46 23.84 -2.77
N PRO A 60 1.67 23.27 -1.84
CA PRO A 60 1.71 21.84 -1.55
C PRO A 60 1.28 20.99 -2.75
N LYS A 61 0.28 21.43 -3.50
CA LYS A 61 -0.23 20.69 -4.65
C LYS A 61 0.79 20.65 -5.78
N GLY A 62 1.42 21.78 -6.11
CA GLY A 62 2.48 21.84 -7.12
C GLY A 62 3.78 21.17 -6.68
N PHE A 63 4.05 21.09 -5.37
CA PHE A 63 5.11 20.22 -4.84
C PHE A 63 4.82 18.75 -5.13
N ALA A 64 3.65 18.24 -4.73
CA ALA A 64 3.28 16.84 -4.94
C ALA A 64 3.15 16.47 -6.43
N ALA A 65 2.62 17.38 -7.26
CA ALA A 65 2.43 17.17 -8.70
C ALA A 65 3.74 16.93 -9.47
N ARG A 66 4.89 17.34 -8.93
CA ARG A 66 6.21 17.04 -9.51
C ARG A 66 6.60 15.57 -9.42
N TYR A 67 5.95 14.81 -8.53
CA TYR A 67 6.30 13.44 -8.22
C TYR A 67 5.08 12.53 -8.42
N ALA A 68 4.99 11.92 -9.61
CA ALA A 68 3.94 10.92 -9.88
C ALA A 68 4.06 9.68 -8.98
N ASN A 69 5.28 9.34 -8.55
CA ASN A 69 5.53 8.22 -7.65
C ASN A 69 5.51 8.68 -6.17
N PRO A 70 4.61 8.14 -5.32
CA PRO A 70 4.53 8.50 -3.91
C PRO A 70 5.83 8.29 -3.10
N SER A 71 6.64 7.26 -3.39
CA SER A 71 7.93 7.07 -2.68
C SER A 71 8.92 8.18 -3.02
N VAL A 72 8.93 8.63 -4.27
CA VAL A 72 9.83 9.69 -4.72
C VAL A 72 9.41 11.03 -4.13
N CYS A 73 8.10 11.26 -4.02
CA CYS A 73 7.55 12.43 -3.33
C CYS A 73 7.99 12.47 -1.86
N GLU A 74 7.79 11.39 -1.11
CA GLU A 74 8.20 11.34 0.30
C GLU A 74 9.71 11.42 0.46
N ALA A 75 10.50 10.77 -0.40
CA ALA A 75 11.96 10.91 -0.39
C ALA A 75 12.41 12.35 -0.66
N ALA A 76 11.71 13.09 -1.52
CA ALA A 76 11.96 14.51 -1.76
C ALA A 76 11.61 15.36 -0.53
N ALA A 77 10.46 15.13 0.10
CA ALA A 77 10.08 15.79 1.35
C ALA A 77 11.09 15.51 2.47
N ARG A 78 11.60 14.27 2.55
CA ARG A 78 12.61 13.87 3.54
C ARG A 78 13.93 14.61 3.37
N ARG A 79 14.34 14.92 2.12
CA ARG A 79 15.56 15.70 1.86
C ARG A 79 15.47 17.12 2.41
N LEU A 80 14.27 17.68 2.50
CA LEU A 80 14.06 19.02 3.06
C LEU A 80 14.31 19.07 4.58
N GLN A 81 14.31 17.93 5.28
CA GLN A 81 14.54 17.90 6.74
C GLN A 81 15.89 18.50 7.14
N GLY A 82 16.89 18.43 6.26
CA GLY A 82 18.21 19.04 6.49
C GLY A 82 18.20 20.57 6.43
N ALA A 83 17.23 21.17 5.74
CA ALA A 83 17.04 22.61 5.65
C ALA A 83 16.00 23.11 6.66
N SER A 84 14.81 22.50 6.66
CA SER A 84 13.70 22.84 7.56
C SER A 84 12.83 21.61 7.86
N ARG A 85 12.63 21.33 9.15
CA ARG A 85 11.72 20.27 9.61
C ARG A 85 10.26 20.56 9.26
N ASP A 86 9.86 21.83 9.30
CA ASP A 86 8.48 22.23 9.02
C ASP A 86 8.17 22.15 7.53
N GLU A 87 9.07 22.61 6.65
CA GLU A 87 8.88 22.46 5.20
C GLU A 87 8.88 20.98 4.79
N ALA A 88 9.73 20.16 5.41
CA ALA A 88 9.73 18.73 5.19
C ALA A 88 8.40 18.07 5.60
N TRP A 89 7.84 18.50 6.74
CA TRP A 89 6.55 18.02 7.21
C TRP A 89 5.40 18.44 6.29
N ASP A 90 5.40 19.69 5.82
CA ASP A 90 4.43 20.17 4.84
C ASP A 90 4.54 19.42 3.51
N GLY A 91 5.77 19.12 3.05
CA GLY A 91 6.02 18.29 1.89
C GLY A 91 5.48 16.87 2.06
N LEU A 92 5.67 16.25 3.23
CA LEU A 92 5.13 14.93 3.54
C LEU A 92 3.60 14.93 3.50
N LYS A 93 2.95 15.93 4.14
CA LYS A 93 1.49 16.09 4.08
C LYS A 93 1.03 16.18 2.63
N ALA A 94 1.64 17.07 1.83
CA ALA A 94 1.30 17.23 0.43
C ALA A 94 1.40 15.91 -0.36
N CYS A 95 2.44 15.12 -0.12
CA CYS A 95 2.60 13.81 -0.74
C CYS A 95 1.49 12.84 -0.35
N ILE A 96 1.15 12.73 0.94
CA ILE A 96 0.09 11.83 1.41
C ILE A 96 -1.29 12.29 0.91
N GLU A 97 -1.50 13.60 0.81
CA GLU A 97 -2.79 14.16 0.45
C GLU A 97 -3.10 14.07 -1.04
N HIS A 98 -2.09 14.34 -1.88
CA HIS A 98 -2.27 14.48 -3.33
C HIS A 98 -1.79 13.27 -4.14
N THR A 99 -1.20 12.25 -3.51
CA THR A 99 -0.76 11.03 -4.18
C THR A 99 -1.36 9.78 -3.51
N PRO A 100 -1.44 8.63 -4.21
CA PRO A 100 -1.90 7.37 -3.62
C PRO A 100 -0.80 6.75 -2.72
N PHE A 101 -0.51 7.39 -1.59
CA PHE A 101 0.60 7.02 -0.72
C PHE A 101 0.25 5.83 0.20
N THR A 102 0.76 4.64 -0.11
CA THR A 102 0.47 3.41 0.65
C THR A 102 1.62 2.93 1.53
N GLN A 103 2.72 3.67 1.63
CA GLN A 103 3.96 3.21 2.27
C GLN A 103 4.00 3.52 3.77
N LEU A 104 3.19 2.81 4.56
CA LEU A 104 3.12 3.02 6.01
C LEU A 104 4.49 2.84 6.69
N ASN A 105 5.30 1.86 6.26
CA ASN A 105 6.64 1.64 6.81
C ASN A 105 7.60 2.83 6.60
N ALA A 106 7.46 3.56 5.48
CA ALA A 106 8.24 4.77 5.24
C ALA A 106 7.79 5.90 6.18
N LEU A 107 6.48 6.05 6.36
CA LEU A 107 5.89 7.01 7.29
C LEU A 107 6.33 6.72 8.74
N LEU A 108 6.24 5.47 9.19
CA LEU A 108 6.63 5.07 10.56
C LEU A 108 8.15 4.90 10.74
N GLY A 109 8.93 5.26 9.71
CA GLY A 109 10.39 5.22 9.76
C GLY A 109 10.98 6.26 10.70
N ARG A 110 12.27 6.11 11.02
CA ARG A 110 13.00 7.02 11.93
C ARG A 110 12.99 8.49 11.47
N ALA A 111 12.87 8.73 10.17
CA ALA A 111 12.86 10.09 9.62
C ALA A 111 11.68 10.91 10.15
N TRP A 112 10.51 10.29 10.36
CA TRP A 112 9.27 10.98 10.72
C TRP A 112 8.76 10.61 12.11
N ALA A 113 9.30 9.58 12.76
CA ALA A 113 8.82 9.08 14.05
C ALA A 113 8.66 10.18 15.12
N GLN A 114 9.65 11.08 15.23
CA GLN A 114 9.57 12.20 16.18
C GLN A 114 8.45 13.18 15.81
N ASP A 115 8.38 13.59 14.54
CA ASP A 115 7.34 14.51 14.05
C ASP A 115 5.93 13.92 14.22
N LEU A 116 5.75 12.62 13.95
CA LEU A 116 4.49 11.91 14.15
C LEU A 116 4.04 11.85 15.62
N SER A 117 4.99 11.80 16.56
CA SER A 117 4.70 11.74 17.99
C SER A 117 4.37 13.11 18.61
N VAL A 118 4.99 14.18 18.09
CA VAL A 118 4.87 15.53 18.64
C VAL A 118 3.73 16.30 17.98
N ARG A 119 3.52 16.11 16.68
CA ARG A 119 2.54 16.90 15.92
C ARG A 119 1.14 16.29 16.04
N PRO A 120 0.11 17.11 16.33
CA PRO A 120 -1.26 16.62 16.52
C PRO A 120 -1.85 15.97 15.25
N GLU A 121 -1.33 16.32 14.08
CA GLU A 121 -1.80 15.80 12.79
C GLU A 121 -1.20 14.44 12.42
N GLY A 122 -0.20 13.95 13.18
CA GLY A 122 0.47 12.69 12.88
C GLY A 122 -0.49 11.49 12.86
N ALA A 123 -1.38 11.41 13.85
CA ALA A 123 -2.39 10.35 13.91
C ALA A 123 -3.37 10.41 12.73
N LYS A 124 -3.76 11.62 12.28
CA LYS A 124 -4.65 11.79 11.13
C LYS A 124 -3.99 11.34 9.83
N LEU A 125 -2.70 11.64 9.64
CA LEU A 125 -1.94 11.16 8.48
C LEU A 125 -1.84 9.64 8.46
N ILE A 126 -1.59 9.01 9.61
CA ILE A 126 -1.58 7.54 9.73
C ILE A 126 -2.94 6.97 9.32
N ALA A 127 -4.05 7.51 9.84
CA ALA A 127 -5.39 7.06 9.49
C ALA A 127 -5.68 7.20 7.98
N ARG A 128 -5.22 8.28 7.35
CA ARG A 128 -5.34 8.49 5.91
C ARG A 128 -4.55 7.45 5.11
N VAL A 129 -3.31 7.15 5.50
CA VAL A 129 -2.49 6.12 4.84
C VAL A 129 -3.11 4.73 5.03
N VAL A 130 -3.66 4.43 6.20
CA VAL A 130 -4.38 3.17 6.45
C VAL A 130 -5.60 3.06 5.53
N ALA A 131 -6.36 4.14 5.33
CA ALA A 131 -7.47 4.18 4.38
C ALA A 131 -6.99 3.99 2.92
N GLN A 132 -5.89 4.64 2.54
CA GLN A 132 -5.27 4.46 1.22
C GLN A 132 -4.77 3.04 1.00
N ARG A 133 -4.48 2.27 2.05
CA ARG A 133 -4.11 0.85 2.01
C ARG A 133 -5.30 -0.11 2.05
N GLY A 134 -6.53 0.40 1.97
CA GLY A 134 -7.77 -0.39 1.99
C GLY A 134 -8.40 -0.58 3.37
N GLY A 135 -7.77 -0.08 4.45
CA GLY A 135 -8.39 -0.04 5.77
C GLY A 135 -8.42 -1.36 6.53
N SER A 136 -7.41 -2.24 6.36
CA SER A 136 -7.24 -3.43 7.19
C SER A 136 -6.70 -3.09 8.58
N VAL A 137 -7.57 -2.55 9.44
CA VAL A 137 -7.18 -2.00 10.75
C VAL A 137 -6.41 -3.01 11.63
N PRO A 138 -6.81 -4.28 11.79
CA PRO A 138 -6.07 -5.21 12.63
C PRO A 138 -4.60 -5.42 12.19
N GLY A 139 -4.37 -5.55 10.88
CA GLY A 139 -3.03 -5.72 10.32
C GLY A 139 -2.18 -4.46 10.50
N GLU A 140 -2.75 -3.29 10.26
CA GLU A 140 -2.06 -2.01 10.39
C GLU A 140 -1.75 -1.64 11.85
N LEU A 141 -2.66 -1.96 12.78
CA LEU A 141 -2.46 -1.76 14.23
C LEU A 141 -1.27 -2.57 14.76
N ARG A 142 -1.03 -3.78 14.24
CA ARG A 142 0.16 -4.58 14.61
C ARG A 142 1.45 -3.83 14.26
N TYR A 143 1.54 -3.26 13.06
CA TYR A 143 2.69 -2.45 12.65
C TYR A 143 2.86 -1.20 13.51
N LEU A 144 1.75 -0.53 13.87
CA LEU A 144 1.78 0.63 14.76
C LEU A 144 2.27 0.27 16.17
N GLN A 145 1.86 -0.88 16.69
CA GLN A 145 2.29 -1.38 17.99
C GLN A 145 3.78 -1.72 18.01
N GLU A 146 4.31 -2.37 16.96
CA GLU A 146 5.74 -2.66 16.81
C GLU A 146 6.60 -1.37 16.82
N LYS A 147 6.04 -0.27 16.33
CA LYS A 147 6.66 1.07 16.33
C LYS A 147 6.29 1.93 17.54
N GLN A 148 5.59 1.36 18.51
CA GLN A 148 5.17 2.02 19.75
C GLN A 148 4.31 3.30 19.52
N ILE A 149 3.51 3.31 18.44
CA ILE A 149 2.58 4.40 18.16
C ILE A 149 1.30 4.19 18.98
N PRO A 150 0.84 5.17 19.79
CA PRO A 150 -0.27 4.99 20.73
C PRO A 150 -1.66 5.14 20.07
N ILE A 151 -1.93 4.30 19.08
CA ILE A 151 -3.23 4.16 18.41
C ILE A 151 -3.71 2.72 18.62
N PHE A 152 -4.94 2.53 19.07
CA PHE A 152 -5.44 1.24 19.56
C PHE A 152 -6.70 0.78 18.80
N SER A 153 -7.07 -0.49 18.96
CA SER A 153 -8.35 -1.01 18.44
C SER A 153 -9.50 -0.61 19.34
N LEU A 154 -10.72 -0.58 18.79
CA LEU A 154 -11.94 -0.41 19.59
C LEU A 154 -12.09 -1.56 20.61
N ALA A 155 -11.83 -2.80 20.20
CA ALA A 155 -11.89 -3.97 21.07
C ALA A 155 -11.02 -3.80 22.33
N SER A 156 -9.74 -3.43 22.18
CA SER A 156 -8.86 -3.22 23.34
C SER A 156 -9.33 -2.08 24.24
N ALA A 157 -9.89 -1.02 23.65
CA ALA A 157 -10.45 0.10 24.41
C ALA A 157 -11.69 -0.31 25.21
N MET A 158 -12.53 -1.19 24.67
CA MET A 158 -13.70 -1.73 25.36
C MET A 158 -13.31 -2.69 26.50
N ASP A 159 -12.26 -3.50 26.32
CA ASP A 159 -11.79 -4.44 27.34
C ASP A 159 -11.21 -3.73 28.58
N ARG A 160 -10.56 -2.56 28.38
CA ARG A 160 -9.91 -1.79 29.46
C ARG A 160 -10.22 -0.29 29.35
N PRO A 161 -11.48 0.10 29.58
CA PRO A 161 -11.95 1.46 29.27
C PRO A 161 -11.18 2.55 30.00
N ASP A 162 -10.84 2.34 31.28
CA ASP A 162 -10.11 3.33 32.07
C ASP A 162 -8.66 3.55 31.58
N THR A 163 -8.04 2.51 31.01
CA THR A 163 -6.67 2.59 30.48
C THR A 163 -6.63 3.36 29.15
N TYR A 164 -7.65 3.18 28.32
CA TYR A 164 -7.71 3.73 26.97
C TYR A 164 -8.51 5.04 26.88
N LYS A 165 -9.13 5.48 27.97
CA LYS A 165 -9.84 6.77 28.02
C LYS A 165 -8.93 7.91 27.60
N GLY A 166 -9.40 8.68 26.62
CA GLY A 166 -8.69 9.79 26.02
C GLY A 166 -7.59 9.39 25.03
N ARG A 167 -7.38 8.11 24.72
CA ARG A 167 -6.43 7.64 23.72
C ARG A 167 -7.06 7.56 22.33
N TYR A 168 -6.23 7.52 21.29
CA TYR A 168 -6.70 7.34 19.92
C TYR A 168 -7.06 5.89 19.67
N VAL A 169 -8.21 5.69 19.07
CA VAL A 169 -8.66 4.42 18.51
C VAL A 169 -8.82 4.55 17.01
N LEU A 170 -8.45 3.51 16.29
CA LEU A 170 -8.63 3.36 14.86
C LEU A 170 -9.56 2.19 14.61
N LEU A 171 -10.59 2.40 13.80
CA LEU A 171 -11.54 1.37 13.40
C LEU A 171 -11.96 1.59 11.96
N ARG A 172 -12.29 0.50 11.28
CA ARG A 172 -13.04 0.56 10.02
C ARG A 172 -14.50 0.35 10.41
N ALA A 173 -15.37 1.27 10.03
CA ALA A 173 -16.76 1.19 10.40
C ALA A 173 -17.68 1.71 9.31
N GLN A 174 -18.86 1.12 9.22
CA GLN A 174 -19.98 1.63 8.46
C GLN A 174 -20.79 2.59 9.32
N VAL A 175 -21.22 3.71 8.73
CA VAL A 175 -22.14 4.65 9.40
C VAL A 175 -23.56 4.13 9.27
N ALA A 176 -24.16 3.62 10.33
CA ALA A 176 -25.52 3.08 10.29
C ALA A 176 -26.58 4.18 10.34
N ASP A 177 -26.43 5.15 11.24
CA ASP A 177 -27.37 6.24 11.47
C ASP A 177 -26.63 7.53 11.84
N GLN A 178 -27.21 8.68 11.53
CA GLN A 178 -26.70 9.99 11.92
C GLN A 178 -27.83 10.81 12.54
N ARG A 179 -27.62 11.24 13.79
CA ARG A 179 -28.56 12.07 14.54
C ARG A 179 -27.93 13.41 14.84
N SER A 180 -28.61 14.47 14.45
CA SER A 180 -28.21 15.86 14.73
C SER A 180 -28.88 16.43 15.98
N GLU A 181 -29.41 15.58 16.87
CA GLU A 181 -30.14 15.99 18.06
C GLU A 181 -29.16 16.42 19.18
N GLY A 182 -29.19 17.71 19.54
CA GLY A 182 -28.36 18.31 20.60
C GLY A 182 -27.22 19.22 20.09
N GLU A 183 -26.27 19.56 20.98
CA GLU A 183 -25.15 20.47 20.65
C GLU A 183 -24.10 19.86 19.70
N ARG A 184 -23.97 18.53 19.67
CA ARG A 184 -23.00 17.82 18.82
C ARG A 184 -23.68 16.68 18.05
N PRO A 185 -23.55 16.63 16.72
CA PRO A 185 -24.06 15.52 15.94
C PRO A 185 -23.43 14.20 16.37
N THR A 186 -24.26 13.18 16.46
CA THR A 186 -23.87 11.81 16.80
C THR A 186 -24.08 10.89 15.61
N VAL A 187 -23.18 9.91 15.46
CA VAL A 187 -23.24 8.87 14.43
C VAL A 187 -23.12 7.51 15.08
N TRP A 188 -23.96 6.57 14.63
CA TRP A 188 -23.86 5.18 14.98
C TRP A 188 -22.89 4.48 14.03
N LEU A 189 -21.87 3.85 14.59
CA LEU A 189 -20.80 3.20 13.85
C LEU A 189 -20.86 1.70 14.11
N VAL A 190 -20.86 0.90 13.05
CA VAL A 190 -20.76 -0.56 13.10
C VAL A 190 -19.36 -0.94 12.64
N GLU A 191 -18.57 -1.59 13.49
CA GLU A 191 -17.18 -1.94 13.18
C GLU A 191 -17.11 -3.15 12.25
N HIS A 192 -16.35 -3.01 11.15
CA HIS A 192 -16.09 -4.06 10.18
C HIS A 192 -14.63 -4.48 10.22
N ALA A 193 -14.39 -5.78 10.10
CA ALA A 193 -13.08 -6.35 9.85
C ALA A 193 -12.93 -6.61 8.34
N LEU A 194 -11.78 -6.24 7.80
CA LEU A 194 -11.42 -6.58 6.43
C LEU A 194 -10.49 -7.79 6.45
N SER A 195 -10.91 -8.87 5.80
CA SER A 195 -10.12 -10.07 5.59
C SER A 195 -9.92 -10.31 4.09
N SER A 196 -8.96 -11.16 3.75
CA SER A 196 -8.72 -11.62 2.39
C SER A 196 -8.95 -13.12 2.34
N VAL A 197 -9.83 -13.58 1.45
CA VAL A 197 -10.03 -15.00 1.19
C VAL A 197 -9.34 -15.37 -0.11
N GLN A 198 -8.48 -16.38 -0.03
CA GLN A 198 -7.79 -16.94 -1.19
C GLN A 198 -8.56 -18.17 -1.67
N THR A 199 -9.05 -18.11 -2.91
CA THR A 199 -9.70 -19.21 -3.59
C THR A 199 -8.78 -19.72 -4.70
N GLU A 200 -8.55 -21.03 -4.76
CA GLU A 200 -7.86 -21.65 -5.88
C GLU A 200 -8.89 -22.15 -6.89
N GLU A 201 -8.94 -21.49 -8.05
CA GLU A 201 -9.79 -21.90 -9.15
C GLU A 201 -8.97 -22.80 -10.08
N ALA A 202 -9.46 -24.02 -10.39
CA ALA A 202 -8.83 -24.88 -11.37
C ALA A 202 -8.95 -24.22 -12.75
N VAL A 203 -7.81 -23.89 -13.36
CA VAL A 203 -7.77 -23.27 -14.69
C VAL A 203 -6.99 -24.16 -15.66
N GLY A 204 -7.49 -24.26 -16.89
CA GLY A 204 -6.84 -25.05 -17.93
C GLY A 204 -7.07 -26.55 -17.79
N TYR A 205 -6.22 -27.33 -18.47
CA TYR A 205 -6.37 -28.78 -18.57
C TYR A 205 -5.78 -29.49 -17.34
N GLY A 206 -6.56 -30.39 -16.74
CA GLY A 206 -6.07 -31.34 -15.75
C GLY A 206 -5.64 -32.64 -16.43
N GLU A 207 -4.50 -33.19 -16.03
CA GLU A 207 -4.07 -34.52 -16.47
C GLU A 207 -4.45 -35.54 -15.39
N ARG A 208 -5.06 -36.64 -15.81
CA ARG A 208 -5.35 -37.78 -14.95
C ARG A 208 -4.74 -39.02 -15.56
N THR A 209 -3.85 -39.65 -14.82
CA THR A 209 -3.21 -40.91 -15.20
C THR A 209 -3.71 -41.99 -14.25
N ASP A 210 -4.51 -42.90 -14.78
CA ASP A 210 -4.87 -44.15 -14.12
C ASP A 210 -3.98 -45.25 -14.72
N SER A 211 -3.01 -45.76 -13.96
CA SER A 211 -2.17 -46.89 -14.38
C SER A 211 -2.56 -48.13 -13.58
N ALA A 212 -3.02 -49.16 -14.29
CA ALA A 212 -3.24 -50.49 -13.72
C ALA A 212 -2.15 -51.42 -14.24
N THR A 213 -1.46 -52.11 -13.34
CA THR A 213 -0.45 -53.11 -13.66
C THR A 213 -0.88 -54.42 -13.03
N SER A 214 -1.14 -55.42 -13.87
CA SER A 214 -1.39 -56.80 -13.43
C SER A 214 -0.10 -57.61 -13.64
N TYR A 215 0.38 -58.24 -12.57
CA TYR A 215 1.45 -59.21 -12.62
C TYR A 215 0.86 -60.59 -12.37
N SER A 216 0.88 -61.46 -13.38
CA SER A 216 0.50 -62.87 -13.25
C SER A 216 1.75 -63.73 -13.24
N GLY A 217 1.89 -64.57 -12.22
CA GLY A 217 2.97 -65.55 -12.12
C GLY A 217 2.39 -66.93 -11.86
N ASP A 218 2.81 -67.90 -12.66
CA ASP A 218 2.48 -69.31 -12.46
C ASP A 218 3.72 -70.04 -11.96
N LEU A 219 3.61 -70.71 -10.83
CA LEU A 219 4.63 -71.63 -10.34
C LEU A 219 4.16 -73.06 -10.65
N SER A 220 4.83 -73.72 -11.59
CA SER A 220 4.64 -75.15 -11.84
C SER A 220 5.58 -75.95 -10.94
N GLY A 221 5.02 -76.85 -10.14
CA GLY A 221 5.78 -77.71 -9.23
C GLY A 221 5.37 -79.17 -9.38
N GLN A 222 6.34 -80.08 -9.35
CA GLN A 222 6.09 -81.51 -9.23
C GLN A 222 6.27 -81.91 -7.77
N THR A 223 5.17 -82.28 -7.09
CA THR A 223 5.21 -82.86 -5.75
C THR A 223 5.09 -84.38 -5.84
N LEU A 224 6.04 -85.09 -5.24
CA LEU A 224 6.20 -86.56 -5.27
C LEU A 224 4.98 -87.36 -4.76
N LEU A 225 4.03 -86.72 -4.09
CA LEU A 225 2.84 -87.37 -3.53
C LEU A 225 1.53 -87.11 -4.30
N THR A 226 1.47 -86.13 -5.21
CA THR A 226 0.19 -85.67 -5.82
C THR A 226 0.24 -85.35 -7.33
N GLY A 227 1.41 -85.43 -7.99
CA GLY A 227 1.53 -85.15 -9.43
C GLY A 227 1.74 -83.66 -9.75
N PRO A 228 1.81 -83.26 -11.05
CA PRO A 228 2.06 -81.88 -11.42
C PRO A 228 0.88 -80.98 -11.05
N GLY A 229 1.14 -79.93 -10.26
CA GLY A 229 0.18 -78.90 -9.91
C GLY A 229 0.68 -77.52 -10.35
N GLN A 230 -0.24 -76.68 -10.83
CA GLN A 230 0.04 -75.28 -11.19
C GLN A 230 -0.68 -74.37 -10.19
N LEU A 231 0.10 -73.58 -9.44
CA LEU A 231 -0.41 -72.51 -8.58
C LEU A 231 -0.16 -71.18 -9.32
N GLY A 232 -1.23 -70.64 -9.88
CA GLY A 232 -1.24 -69.30 -10.48
C GLY A 232 -1.67 -68.24 -9.47
N GLY A 233 -0.95 -67.12 -9.42
CA GLY A 233 -1.30 -65.94 -8.64
C GLY A 233 -1.29 -64.69 -9.51
N THR A 234 -2.28 -63.82 -9.31
CA THR A 234 -2.32 -62.50 -9.95
C THR A 234 -2.26 -61.40 -8.91
N VAL A 235 -1.36 -60.44 -9.10
CA VAL A 235 -1.24 -59.23 -8.28
C VAL A 235 -1.60 -58.05 -9.16
N ASN A 236 -2.69 -57.37 -8.81
CA ASN A 236 -3.13 -56.15 -9.49
C ASN A 236 -2.75 -54.94 -8.64
N SER A 237 -1.97 -54.03 -9.20
CA SER A 237 -1.69 -52.73 -8.61
C SER A 237 -2.35 -51.64 -9.46
N ALA A 238 -3.08 -50.73 -8.82
CA ALA A 238 -3.66 -49.57 -9.47
C ALA A 238 -3.09 -48.31 -8.81
N GLN A 239 -2.49 -47.45 -9.62
CA GLN A 239 -2.02 -46.14 -9.21
C GLN A 239 -2.81 -45.07 -9.95
N ARG A 240 -3.35 -44.12 -9.18
CA ARG A 240 -4.04 -42.94 -9.69
C ARG A 240 -3.20 -41.71 -9.38
N SER A 241 -2.88 -40.94 -10.41
CA SER A 241 -2.25 -39.64 -10.29
C SER A 241 -3.10 -38.59 -11.01
N SER A 242 -3.28 -37.43 -10.40
CA SER A 242 -3.95 -36.29 -11.03
C SER A 242 -3.14 -35.04 -10.82
N ARG A 243 -2.94 -34.26 -11.90
CA ARG A 243 -2.30 -32.96 -11.88
C ARG A 243 -3.25 -31.91 -12.46
N THR A 244 -3.65 -30.96 -11.64
CA THR A 244 -4.47 -29.82 -12.06
C THR A 244 -3.63 -28.54 -11.99
N THR A 245 -3.89 -27.60 -12.90
CA THR A 245 -3.34 -26.24 -12.81
C THR A 245 -4.36 -25.38 -12.10
N THR A 246 -3.96 -24.66 -11.05
CA THR A 246 -4.84 -23.74 -10.32
C THR A 246 -4.37 -22.29 -10.49
N ARG A 247 -5.32 -21.37 -10.58
CA ARG A 247 -5.11 -19.92 -10.49
C ARG A 247 -5.59 -19.47 -9.13
N ARG A 248 -4.74 -18.69 -8.46
CA ARG A 248 -5.09 -18.06 -7.19
C ARG A 248 -5.89 -16.79 -7.45
N PHE A 249 -7.04 -16.70 -6.81
CA PHE A 249 -7.88 -15.53 -6.78
C PHE A 249 -8.02 -15.07 -5.32
N VAL A 250 -7.89 -13.77 -5.08
CA VAL A 250 -7.96 -13.19 -3.74
C VAL A 250 -9.08 -12.16 -3.73
N GLU A 251 -10.07 -12.38 -2.89
CA GLU A 251 -11.18 -11.45 -2.67
C GLU A 251 -11.09 -10.84 -1.28
N ASN A 252 -11.42 -9.55 -1.20
CA ASN A 252 -11.59 -8.89 0.08
C ASN A 252 -13.01 -9.16 0.60
N ILE A 253 -13.11 -9.60 1.85
CA ILE A 253 -14.38 -9.74 2.55
C ILE A 253 -14.41 -8.76 3.71
N SER A 254 -15.47 -7.97 3.78
CA SER A 254 -15.74 -7.02 4.87
C SER A 254 -16.84 -7.62 5.73
N ASP A 255 -16.49 -8.08 6.93
CA ASP A 255 -17.42 -8.73 7.85
C ASP A 255 -17.67 -7.84 9.07
N GLU A 256 -18.92 -7.74 9.48
CA GLU A 256 -19.31 -7.08 10.72
C GLU A 256 -18.69 -7.82 11.92
N THR A 257 -18.06 -7.07 12.81
CA THR A 257 -17.41 -7.65 14.00
C THR A 257 -18.37 -7.83 15.18
N GLY A 258 -19.61 -7.37 15.05
CA GLY A 258 -20.60 -7.28 16.13
C GLY A 258 -20.35 -6.15 17.13
N ARG A 259 -19.31 -5.31 16.93
CA ARG A 259 -19.03 -4.15 17.79
C ARG A 259 -19.63 -2.89 17.19
N GLU A 260 -20.25 -2.11 18.07
CA GLU A 260 -20.87 -0.84 17.71
C GLU A 260 -20.31 0.29 18.57
N ALA A 261 -20.34 1.52 18.06
CA ALA A 261 -19.88 2.69 18.78
C ALA A 261 -20.71 3.93 18.46
N LEU A 262 -20.85 4.81 19.47
CA LEU A 262 -21.46 6.12 19.29
C LEU A 262 -20.37 7.17 19.06
N GLY A 263 -20.21 7.60 17.81
CA GLY A 263 -19.29 8.67 17.43
C GLY A 263 -19.92 10.06 17.59
N ARG A 264 -19.17 11.01 18.13
CA ARG A 264 -19.51 12.43 18.20
C ARG A 264 -18.68 13.20 17.20
N LEU A 265 -19.35 14.05 16.42
CA LEU A 265 -18.70 14.96 15.49
C LEU A 265 -18.54 16.33 16.12
N ALA A 266 -17.48 17.04 15.73
CA ALA A 266 -17.29 18.43 16.15
C ALA A 266 -18.32 19.38 15.50
N ARG A 267 -18.72 19.08 14.26
CA ARG A 267 -19.69 19.83 13.46
C ARG A 267 -20.48 18.87 12.57
N PRO A 268 -21.69 19.24 12.12
CA PRO A 268 -22.40 18.47 11.11
C PRO A 268 -21.55 18.39 9.85
N ASP A 269 -21.39 17.18 9.31
CA ASP A 269 -20.60 16.94 8.10
C ASP A 269 -21.45 16.20 7.06
N PRO A 270 -21.74 16.83 5.89
CA PRO A 270 -22.55 16.21 4.84
C PRO A 270 -21.82 15.09 4.08
N PHE A 271 -20.50 14.96 4.23
CA PHE A 271 -19.71 13.95 3.50
C PHE A 271 -19.59 12.61 4.25
N LEU A 272 -20.08 12.55 5.48
CA LEU A 272 -20.18 11.32 6.25
C LEU A 272 -21.56 10.69 6.00
N GLU A 273 -21.68 9.98 4.88
CA GLU A 273 -22.93 9.39 4.43
C GLU A 273 -23.27 8.10 5.20
N THR A 274 -24.56 7.85 5.42
CA THR A 274 -25.03 6.58 5.96
C THR A 274 -24.78 5.43 4.96
N ARG A 275 -24.63 4.22 5.48
CA ARG A 275 -24.35 2.98 4.73
C ARG A 275 -23.03 2.97 3.96
N ARG A 276 -22.11 3.89 4.26
CA ARG A 276 -20.75 3.89 3.71
C ARG A 276 -19.71 3.48 4.76
N ASP A 277 -18.69 2.79 4.27
CA ASP A 277 -17.52 2.39 5.05
C ASP A 277 -16.49 3.53 5.13
N TYR A 278 -15.95 3.73 6.33
CA TYR A 278 -14.87 4.68 6.58
C TYR A 278 -13.82 4.06 7.50
N VAL A 279 -12.56 4.45 7.30
CA VAL A 279 -11.53 4.33 8.34
C VAL A 279 -11.64 5.56 9.21
N ILE A 280 -11.97 5.34 10.49
CA ILE A 280 -12.25 6.38 11.47
C ILE A 280 -11.12 6.41 12.48
N LEU A 281 -10.53 7.59 12.65
CA LEU A 281 -9.69 7.90 13.80
C LEU A 281 -10.55 8.67 14.81
N ALA A 282 -10.64 8.15 16.02
CA ALA A 282 -11.39 8.80 17.08
C ALA A 282 -10.63 8.78 18.40
N ARG A 283 -11.04 9.65 19.33
CA ARG A 283 -10.63 9.60 20.72
C ARG A 283 -11.66 8.79 21.49
N PHE A 284 -11.21 7.82 22.27
CA PHE A 284 -12.09 7.00 23.10
C PHE A 284 -12.50 7.77 24.36
N ASP A 285 -13.78 8.06 24.53
CA ASP A 285 -14.28 8.87 25.66
C ASP A 285 -14.72 8.02 26.87
N GLY A 286 -14.88 6.71 26.65
CA GLY A 286 -15.34 5.74 27.65
C GLY A 286 -16.53 4.93 27.16
N ILE A 287 -17.18 4.23 28.08
CA ILE A 287 -18.36 3.41 27.81
C ILE A 287 -19.57 4.06 28.48
N ARG A 288 -20.72 4.06 27.80
CA ARG A 288 -22.02 4.43 28.37
C ARG A 288 -22.94 3.23 28.42
N LEU A 289 -23.70 3.12 29.50
CA LEU A 289 -24.85 2.23 29.58
C LEU A 289 -26.00 2.85 28.78
N THR A 290 -26.66 2.08 27.93
CA THR A 290 -27.90 2.54 27.30
C THR A 290 -29.02 2.62 28.32
N SER A 291 -29.98 3.52 28.07
CA SER A 291 -31.11 3.82 28.95
C SER A 291 -31.94 2.56 29.24
N GLY A 292 -31.64 1.89 30.35
CA GLY A 292 -32.33 0.67 30.77
C GLY A 292 -31.61 -0.10 31.87
N GLY A 293 -30.27 -0.03 31.94
CA GLY A 293 -29.47 -0.72 32.95
C GLY A 293 -28.90 0.19 34.03
N SER A 294 -28.98 -0.23 35.30
CA SER A 294 -28.19 0.38 36.38
C SER A 294 -26.73 -0.09 36.28
N GLU A 295 -25.79 0.60 36.95
CA GLU A 295 -24.37 0.19 37.00
C GLU A 295 -24.16 -1.22 37.58
N THR A 296 -25.18 -1.76 38.26
CA THR A 296 -25.21 -3.11 38.84
C THR A 296 -25.74 -4.18 37.89
N ASP A 297 -26.21 -3.79 36.71
CA ASP A 297 -26.74 -4.70 35.70
C ASP A 297 -25.64 -5.03 34.69
N ASP A 298 -24.97 -6.17 34.92
CA ASP A 298 -23.91 -6.66 34.05
C ASP A 298 -24.40 -7.00 32.62
N GLU A 299 -25.71 -7.11 32.42
CA GLU A 299 -26.34 -7.45 31.14
C GLU A 299 -26.76 -6.22 30.32
N ALA A 300 -26.64 -5.02 30.89
CA ALA A 300 -26.98 -3.77 30.22
C ALA A 300 -26.06 -3.50 29.00
N PRO A 301 -26.60 -3.10 27.83
CA PRO A 301 -25.80 -2.84 26.64
C PRO A 301 -24.81 -1.70 26.88
N ARG A 302 -23.53 -2.04 26.82
CA ARG A 302 -22.40 -1.14 27.01
C ARG A 302 -21.95 -0.61 25.65
N ILE A 303 -22.17 0.68 25.39
CA ILE A 303 -21.82 1.31 24.12
C ILE A 303 -20.60 2.22 24.32
N PRO A 304 -19.50 1.98 23.60
CA PRO A 304 -18.36 2.89 23.61
C PRO A 304 -18.71 4.22 22.94
N VAL A 305 -18.29 5.31 23.58
CA VAL A 305 -18.45 6.67 23.06
C VAL A 305 -17.12 7.15 22.51
N LEU A 306 -17.16 7.69 21.30
CA LEU A 306 -16.00 8.15 20.57
C LEU A 306 -16.17 9.62 20.19
N THR A 307 -15.10 10.40 20.25
CA THR A 307 -15.04 11.71 19.59
C THR A 307 -14.27 11.56 18.28
N ILE A 308 -14.95 11.72 17.13
CA ILE A 308 -14.34 11.54 15.80
C ILE A 308 -13.37 12.68 15.53
N VAL A 309 -12.14 12.31 15.15
CA VAL A 309 -11.02 13.23 14.91
C VAL A 309 -10.78 13.39 13.40
N SER A 310 -10.83 12.28 12.66
CA SER A 310 -10.82 12.25 11.20
C SER A 310 -11.47 10.97 10.68
N TYR A 311 -11.93 11.00 9.44
CA TYR A 311 -12.45 9.83 8.75
C TYR A 311 -12.05 9.88 7.27
N HIS A 312 -11.83 8.71 6.67
CA HIS A 312 -11.38 8.59 5.29
C HIS A 312 -12.04 7.38 4.62
N ALA A 313 -12.52 7.56 3.39
CA ALA A 313 -13.03 6.44 2.60
C ALA A 313 -11.87 5.48 2.24
N PRO A 314 -11.99 4.17 2.53
CA PRO A 314 -10.95 3.21 2.18
C PRO A 314 -10.85 3.05 0.65
N GLN A 315 -9.64 2.91 0.13
CA GLN A 315 -9.46 2.58 -1.29
C GLN A 315 -9.85 1.12 -1.57
N PRO A 316 -10.42 0.82 -2.75
CA PRO A 316 -10.77 -0.54 -3.16
C PRO A 316 -9.53 -1.32 -3.62
N LEU A 317 -8.55 -1.50 -2.72
CA LEU A 317 -7.34 -2.29 -2.97
C LEU A 317 -7.53 -3.69 -2.41
N VAL A 318 -7.08 -4.71 -3.16
CA VAL A 318 -6.96 -6.08 -2.63
C VAL A 318 -5.97 -6.06 -1.47
N VAL A 319 -6.41 -6.47 -0.30
CA VAL A 319 -5.59 -6.53 0.91
C VAL A 319 -4.93 -7.91 0.96
N TYR A 320 -3.65 -7.91 1.33
CA TYR A 320 -2.75 -9.08 1.34
C TYR A 320 -2.07 -9.22 2.70
#